data_AF-A0AAE0H8I7-F1
#
_entry.id   AF-A0AAE0H8I7-F1
#
_cell.length_a   1.000
_cell.length_b   1.000
_cell.length_c   1.000
_cell.angle_alpha   90.00
_cell.angle_beta   90.00
_cell.angle_gamma   90.00
#
_symmetry.space_group_name_H-M   'P 1'
#
loop_
_entity.id
_entity.type
_entity.pdbx_description
1 polymer ?
#
loop_
_entity_poly.entity_id
_entity_poly.type
_entity_poly.pdbx_seq_one_letter_code
_entity_poly.pdbx_strand_id
1 'polypeptide(L)'
;MSPSPEPEQPVMSLDEYITLCADLHNTLLIKSRPAGSPPPETSNDLLQRYESFRADGPFDTYDPYIPPSLDPLSPLASLLSQLKITTPPQMLDGTPLSPLLYQPMPHCLFPPLYSNELIEADPPFVLLYPQRLPSDAESADDGGLFVDIYDLRGIWLSDPPLPGRLPPSDQWLPLDSLLKLELSRWESGRYVHDPTAEDGLKVQKWVPVPPTTTGTTTTIPFPNRQVAEAIFEWERLLSAIESRLPSPPTPSNEQAPPTPKDRAPPFPPETLQDLHISTFAQHFLTHARRPQGWTFVAPGISTFPSLASLHETYAAEPNTTFRRTFESSSEGHDWITLLLPCVTTTPDGGGTPTPIQVPDPATLARHPDPDINTFDKPHGFGKATVNRHAGLHTSWANERDGDLVQLVCPSGRTDVGTVFDGRCPWGPDRLPRLAEVLGHWAGLVEEGVWTVGGDGVVEDGGWWEGNGDMARLGWDGVVE
;
A
#
# COMPACT_ATOMS: atom_id res chain seq x y z
N MET A 1 -18.48 8.17 42.54
CA MET A 1 -18.29 6.77 42.11
C MET A 1 -17.03 6.77 41.27
N SER A 2 -15.94 6.24 41.83
CA SER A 2 -14.68 6.09 41.10
C SER A 2 -14.85 5.00 40.03
N PRO A 3 -14.25 5.14 38.84
CA PRO A 3 -14.26 4.07 37.85
C PRO A 3 -13.45 2.89 38.41
N SER A 4 -14.06 1.69 38.41
CA SER A 4 -13.32 0.45 38.65
C SER A 4 -12.26 0.29 37.56
N PRO A 5 -11.03 -0.13 37.90
CA PRO A 5 -10.07 -0.54 36.88
C PRO A 5 -10.61 -1.79 36.16
N GLU A 6 -10.57 -1.76 34.83
CA GLU A 6 -10.77 -2.95 34.00
C GLU A 6 -9.77 -4.04 34.43
N PRO A 7 -10.17 -5.33 34.42
CA PRO A 7 -9.26 -6.40 34.72
C PRO A 7 -8.17 -6.46 33.65
N GLU A 8 -6.92 -6.20 34.06
CA GLU A 8 -5.72 -6.43 33.25
C GLU A 8 -5.75 -7.87 32.73
N GLN A 9 -5.74 -8.04 31.40
CA GLN A 9 -5.63 -9.36 30.79
C GLN A 9 -4.28 -10.00 31.21
N PRO A 10 -4.23 -11.33 31.42
CA PRO A 10 -2.98 -11.98 31.80
C PRO A 10 -1.92 -11.79 30.71
N VAL A 11 -0.76 -11.25 31.10
CA VAL A 11 0.41 -11.09 30.25
C VAL A 11 0.93 -12.48 29.88
N MET A 12 0.95 -12.78 28.59
CA MET A 12 1.50 -14.02 28.01
C MET A 12 2.98 -14.16 28.41
N SER A 13 3.41 -15.35 28.83
CA SER A 13 4.82 -15.60 29.10
C SER A 13 5.65 -15.61 27.81
N LEU A 14 6.96 -15.39 27.92
CA LEU A 14 7.87 -15.40 26.76
C LEU A 14 7.87 -16.76 26.04
N ASP A 15 7.84 -17.87 26.78
CA ASP A 15 7.78 -19.21 26.20
C ASP A 15 6.47 -19.44 25.42
N GLU A 16 5.33 -19.01 25.98
CA GLU A 16 4.04 -19.05 25.28
C GLU A 16 4.05 -18.18 24.02
N TYR A 17 4.71 -17.02 24.07
CA TYR A 17 4.86 -16.12 22.93
C TYR A 17 5.73 -16.73 21.80
N ILE A 18 6.83 -17.37 22.15
CA ILE A 18 7.70 -18.09 21.20
C ILE A 18 6.92 -19.21 20.52
N THR A 19 6.17 -20.01 21.29
CA THR A 19 5.34 -21.08 20.74
C THR A 19 4.23 -20.53 19.84
N LEU A 20 3.60 -19.42 20.21
CA LEU A 20 2.62 -18.75 19.34
C LEU A 20 3.24 -18.34 17.99
N CYS A 21 4.42 -17.72 17.99
CA CYS A 21 5.12 -17.34 16.75
C CYS A 21 5.45 -18.57 15.89
N ALA A 22 5.93 -19.65 16.51
CA ALA A 22 6.20 -20.91 15.81
C ALA A 22 4.94 -21.52 15.20
N ASP A 23 3.82 -21.51 15.91
CA ASP A 23 2.54 -22.06 15.43
C ASP A 23 1.97 -21.24 14.27
N LEU A 24 2.11 -19.91 14.31
CA LEU A 24 1.71 -19.02 13.21
C LEU A 24 2.55 -19.29 11.95
N HIS A 25 3.87 -19.40 12.09
CA HIS A 25 4.77 -19.82 11.02
C HIS A 25 4.35 -21.17 10.44
N ASN A 26 4.16 -22.17 11.29
CA ASN A 26 3.80 -23.52 10.88
C ASN A 26 2.45 -23.55 10.15
N THR A 27 1.54 -22.64 10.51
CA THR A 27 0.25 -22.45 9.83
C THR A 27 0.45 -21.82 8.44
N LEU A 28 1.30 -20.81 8.32
CA LEU A 28 1.67 -20.24 7.01
C LEU A 28 2.27 -21.29 6.08
N LEU A 29 3.17 -22.14 6.59
CA LEU A 29 3.75 -23.25 5.84
C LEU A 29 2.71 -24.25 5.34
N ILE A 30 1.61 -24.45 6.09
CA ILE A 30 0.51 -25.30 5.63
C ILE A 30 -0.28 -24.60 4.52
N LYS A 31 -0.52 -23.29 4.64
CA LYS A 31 -1.26 -22.46 3.66
C LYS A 31 -0.50 -22.29 2.35
N SER A 32 0.83 -22.23 2.40
CA SER A 32 1.72 -22.08 1.23
C SER A 32 1.74 -23.30 0.31
N ARG A 33 1.02 -24.38 0.67
CA ARG A 33 0.96 -25.62 -0.11
C ARG A 33 -0.26 -25.64 -1.04
N PRO A 34 -0.10 -25.99 -2.32
CA PRO A 34 -1.23 -26.20 -3.21
C PRO A 34 -2.14 -27.31 -2.69
N ALA A 35 -3.46 -27.10 -2.80
CA ALA A 35 -4.43 -28.11 -2.40
C ALA A 35 -4.27 -29.39 -3.24
N GLY A 36 -4.08 -30.53 -2.57
CA GLY A 36 -3.94 -31.84 -3.22
C GLY A 36 -2.51 -32.28 -3.52
N SER A 37 -1.50 -31.46 -3.23
CA SER A 37 -0.10 -31.89 -3.27
C SER A 37 0.24 -32.78 -2.06
N PRO A 38 1.10 -33.81 -2.23
CA PRO A 38 1.57 -34.59 -1.10
C PRO A 38 2.31 -33.66 -0.11
N PRO A 39 2.17 -33.87 1.21
CA PRO A 39 2.86 -33.04 2.18
C PRO A 39 4.36 -33.16 1.95
N PRO A 40 5.09 -32.04 1.76
CA PRO A 40 6.55 -32.09 1.75
C PRO A 40 7.04 -32.63 3.09
N GLU A 41 8.17 -33.33 3.06
CA GLU A 41 8.88 -33.64 4.30
C GLU A 41 9.23 -32.31 4.98
N THR A 42 9.02 -32.26 6.29
CA THR A 42 9.32 -31.07 7.10
C THR A 42 10.12 -31.48 8.32
N SER A 43 11.03 -30.61 8.76
CA SER A 43 11.87 -30.82 9.94
C SER A 43 11.95 -29.57 10.81
N ASN A 44 12.34 -29.78 12.07
CA ASN A 44 12.56 -28.73 13.07
C ASN A 44 14.05 -28.56 13.42
N ASP A 45 14.93 -28.91 12.49
CA ASP A 45 16.39 -28.92 12.66
C ASP A 45 17.05 -27.63 12.16
N LEU A 46 16.29 -26.55 11.96
CA LEU A 46 16.81 -25.29 11.43
C LEU A 46 17.98 -24.74 12.26
N LEU A 47 17.87 -24.75 13.59
CA LEU A 47 18.96 -24.36 14.48
C LEU A 47 20.19 -25.25 14.30
N GLN A 48 20.01 -26.57 14.18
CA GLN A 48 21.12 -27.50 13.95
C GLN A 48 21.80 -27.24 12.60
N ARG A 49 21.00 -26.98 11.55
CA ARG A 49 21.52 -26.65 10.22
C ARG A 49 22.27 -25.33 10.21
N TYR A 50 21.80 -24.34 10.96
CA TYR A 50 22.50 -23.08 11.17
C TYR A 50 23.88 -23.32 11.80
N GLU A 51 23.94 -24.07 12.89
CA GLU A 51 25.21 -24.39 13.55
C GLU A 51 26.16 -25.20 12.64
N SER A 52 25.64 -26.13 11.84
CA SER A 52 26.43 -26.85 10.84
C SER A 52 26.91 -25.93 9.72
N PHE A 53 26.07 -25.03 9.21
CA PHE A 53 26.47 -24.03 8.21
C PHE A 53 27.55 -23.09 8.76
N ARG A 54 27.44 -22.68 10.02
CA ARG A 54 28.46 -21.86 10.70
C ARG A 54 29.80 -22.59 10.86
N ALA A 55 29.76 -23.89 11.14
CA ALA A 55 30.97 -24.70 11.34
C ALA A 55 31.66 -25.08 10.02
N ASP A 56 30.88 -25.47 9.01
CA ASP A 56 31.36 -26.17 7.81
C ASP A 56 30.92 -25.49 6.49
N GLY A 57 30.38 -24.28 6.56
CA GLY A 57 29.84 -23.53 5.42
C GLY A 57 30.90 -23.21 4.36
N PRO A 58 30.48 -23.00 3.09
CA PRO A 58 31.38 -22.61 2.01
C PRO A 58 31.77 -21.13 2.18
N PHE A 59 32.61 -20.84 3.17
CA PHE A 59 33.16 -19.50 3.37
C PHE A 59 34.17 -19.18 2.27
N ASP A 60 34.06 -17.99 1.68
CA ASP A 60 35.04 -17.54 0.68
C ASP A 60 36.43 -17.50 1.33
N THR A 61 37.41 -18.11 0.66
CA THR A 61 38.81 -18.09 1.09
C THR A 61 39.44 -16.71 1.12
N TYR A 62 38.88 -15.73 0.40
CA TYR A 62 39.42 -14.37 0.30
C TYR A 62 38.81 -13.39 1.32
N ASP A 63 37.59 -13.63 1.78
CA ASP A 63 36.91 -12.85 2.82
C ASP A 63 35.94 -13.75 3.62
N PRO A 64 36.46 -14.55 4.58
CA PRO A 64 35.66 -15.54 5.28
C PRO A 64 34.78 -14.86 6.33
N TYR A 65 33.59 -14.43 5.92
CA TYR A 65 32.54 -14.08 6.88
C TYR A 65 32.00 -15.35 7.54
N ILE A 66 32.26 -15.52 8.84
CA ILE A 66 31.69 -16.57 9.65
C ILE A 66 30.53 -15.96 10.46
N PRO A 67 29.28 -16.43 10.28
CA PRO A 67 28.15 -15.98 11.07
C PRO A 67 28.37 -16.13 12.59
N PRO A 68 27.81 -15.24 13.43
CA PRO A 68 27.97 -15.32 14.89
C PRO A 68 27.28 -16.55 15.49
N SER A 69 27.75 -17.05 16.65
CA SER A 69 26.97 -18.03 17.41
C SER A 69 25.70 -17.42 17.97
N LEU A 70 24.59 -18.16 17.95
CA LEU A 70 23.39 -17.79 18.70
C LEU A 70 23.54 -18.22 20.16
N ASP A 71 23.15 -17.36 21.10
CA ASP A 71 22.99 -17.76 22.50
C ASP A 71 21.90 -18.85 22.59
N PRO A 72 22.20 -20.06 23.09
CA PRO A 72 21.21 -21.12 23.26
C PRO A 72 20.03 -20.73 24.16
N LEU A 73 20.19 -19.72 25.01
CA LEU A 73 19.13 -19.19 25.87
C LEU A 73 18.33 -18.05 25.22
N SER A 74 18.70 -17.62 24.01
CA SER A 74 17.96 -16.57 23.31
C SER A 74 16.56 -17.03 22.89
N PRO A 75 15.56 -16.12 22.90
CA PRO A 75 14.24 -16.39 22.33
C PRO A 75 14.30 -16.83 20.88
N LEU A 76 15.20 -16.26 20.08
CA LEU A 76 15.42 -16.69 18.70
C LEU A 76 15.87 -18.15 18.60
N ALA A 77 16.88 -18.59 19.38
CA ALA A 77 17.32 -19.99 19.35
C ALA A 77 16.17 -20.96 19.71
N SER A 78 15.36 -20.57 20.71
CA SER A 78 14.16 -21.33 21.09
C SER A 78 13.12 -21.36 19.97
N LEU A 79 12.88 -20.24 19.28
CA LEU A 79 11.99 -20.16 18.12
C LEU A 79 12.47 -21.06 16.98
N LEU A 80 13.74 -20.95 16.57
CA LEU A 80 14.32 -21.71 15.46
C LEU A 80 14.25 -23.24 15.68
N SER A 81 14.26 -23.69 16.94
CA SER A 81 14.07 -25.11 17.28
C SER A 81 12.63 -25.62 17.12
N GLN A 82 11.66 -24.71 17.03
CA GLN A 82 10.22 -25.02 16.92
C GLN A 82 9.66 -24.83 15.50
N LEU A 83 10.35 -24.06 14.64
CA LEU A 83 9.92 -23.83 13.25
C LEU A 83 10.01 -25.11 12.42
N LYS A 84 8.92 -25.45 11.71
CA LYS A 84 8.95 -26.47 10.66
C LYS A 84 9.42 -25.85 9.36
N ILE A 85 10.38 -26.48 8.69
CA ILE A 85 10.87 -26.03 7.38
C ILE A 85 10.78 -27.20 6.39
N THR A 86 10.51 -26.92 5.12
CA THR A 86 10.49 -27.91 4.04
C THR A 86 11.86 -28.53 3.79
N THR A 87 11.91 -29.85 3.57
CA THR A 87 13.15 -30.62 3.34
C THR A 87 13.04 -31.57 2.15
N PRO A 88 14.04 -31.60 1.24
CA PRO A 88 15.05 -30.55 1.01
C PRO A 88 14.40 -29.23 0.55
N PRO A 89 15.10 -28.09 0.59
CA PRO A 89 14.58 -26.85 0.02
C PRO A 89 14.22 -27.04 -1.46
N GLN A 90 13.07 -26.52 -1.87
CA GLN A 90 12.53 -26.71 -3.22
C GLN A 90 13.23 -25.87 -4.28
N MET A 91 13.80 -24.73 -3.89
CA MET A 91 14.55 -23.83 -4.78
C MET A 91 15.89 -23.43 -4.16
N LEU A 92 16.78 -22.90 -4.99
CA LEU A 92 18.11 -22.42 -4.59
C LEU A 92 17.99 -21.31 -3.53
N ASP A 93 17.03 -20.39 -3.73
CA ASP A 93 16.77 -19.22 -2.90
C ASP A 93 15.80 -19.50 -1.74
N GLY A 94 15.37 -20.75 -1.59
CA GLY A 94 14.51 -21.21 -0.49
C GLY A 94 13.16 -21.76 -0.94
N THR A 95 12.39 -22.27 0.02
CA THR A 95 11.01 -22.71 -0.26
C THR A 95 10.06 -21.56 0.07
N PRO A 96 9.12 -21.17 -0.80
CA PRO A 96 8.18 -20.10 -0.49
C PRO A 96 7.38 -20.35 0.78
N LEU A 97 7.24 -19.32 1.62
CA LEU A 97 6.35 -19.28 2.78
C LEU A 97 5.08 -18.48 2.46
N SER A 98 5.23 -17.40 1.70
CA SER A 98 4.13 -16.61 1.15
C SER A 98 4.53 -16.06 -0.23
N PRO A 99 3.62 -15.38 -0.94
CA PRO A 99 3.99 -14.66 -2.14
C PRO A 99 5.12 -13.64 -1.96
N LEU A 100 5.34 -13.13 -0.75
CA LEU A 100 6.36 -12.12 -0.45
C LEU A 100 7.57 -12.64 0.33
N LEU A 101 7.49 -13.84 0.94
CA LEU A 101 8.51 -14.34 1.85
C LEU A 101 8.93 -15.76 1.51
N TYR A 102 10.24 -16.01 1.58
CA TYR A 102 10.79 -17.36 1.66
C TYR A 102 10.79 -17.88 3.11
N GLN A 103 10.85 -19.21 3.25
CA GLN A 103 11.10 -19.84 4.54
C GLN A 103 12.50 -19.49 5.06
N PRO A 104 12.70 -19.44 6.40
CA PRO A 104 14.01 -19.21 6.99
C PRO A 104 15.07 -20.21 6.49
N MET A 105 16.23 -19.69 6.12
CA MET A 105 17.37 -20.48 5.63
C MET A 105 18.63 -20.22 6.46
N PRO A 106 19.43 -21.25 6.77
CA PRO A 106 20.67 -21.11 7.54
C PRO A 106 21.62 -20.01 7.04
N HIS A 107 21.80 -19.89 5.73
CA HIS A 107 22.77 -18.95 5.16
C HIS A 107 22.25 -17.50 5.08
N CYS A 108 20.93 -17.29 5.15
CA CYS A 108 20.32 -15.96 5.12
C CYS A 108 20.14 -15.35 6.51
N LEU A 109 20.22 -16.10 7.62
CA LEU A 109 19.97 -15.55 8.97
C LEU A 109 20.90 -14.37 9.31
N PHE A 110 22.16 -14.46 8.87
CA PHE A 110 23.14 -13.40 9.02
C PHE A 110 23.87 -13.19 7.69
N PRO A 111 23.35 -12.37 6.76
CA PRO A 111 23.96 -12.28 5.43
C PRO A 111 25.32 -11.56 5.46
N PRO A 112 26.24 -11.86 4.53
CA PRO A 112 27.60 -11.29 4.54
C PRO A 112 27.64 -9.76 4.40
N LEU A 113 26.69 -9.17 3.68
CA LEU A 113 26.61 -7.72 3.46
C LEU A 113 26.45 -6.90 4.77
N TYR A 114 25.98 -7.54 5.84
CA TYR A 114 25.78 -6.93 7.15
C TYR A 114 27.05 -6.94 8.02
N SER A 115 28.09 -7.64 7.58
CA SER A 115 29.22 -7.98 8.44
C SER A 115 30.35 -6.97 8.43
N ASN A 116 30.53 -6.14 7.39
CA ASN A 116 31.74 -5.33 7.28
C ASN A 116 31.72 -4.02 8.10
N GLU A 117 30.56 -3.54 8.57
CA GLU A 117 30.44 -2.29 9.32
C GLU A 117 29.69 -2.42 10.68
N LEU A 118 29.03 -3.55 10.97
CA LEU A 118 28.38 -3.82 12.27
C LEU A 118 29.28 -4.56 13.29
N ILE A 119 30.54 -4.89 12.94
CA ILE A 119 31.48 -5.69 13.76
C ILE A 119 31.70 -5.11 15.18
N GLU A 120 31.50 -3.82 15.39
CA GLU A 120 31.73 -3.20 16.70
C GLU A 120 30.58 -3.42 17.71
N ALA A 121 29.41 -3.91 17.28
CA ALA A 121 28.30 -4.25 18.16
C ALA A 121 27.62 -5.54 17.67
N ASP A 122 27.63 -6.60 18.48
CA ASP A 122 26.88 -7.83 18.22
C ASP A 122 25.48 -7.48 17.67
N PRO A 123 25.15 -7.82 16.40
CA PRO A 123 23.93 -7.35 15.78
C PRO A 123 22.74 -7.96 16.54
N PRO A 124 21.85 -7.14 17.12
CA PRO A 124 20.77 -7.66 17.95
C PRO A 124 19.64 -8.27 17.11
N PHE A 125 19.84 -8.52 15.81
CA PHE A 125 18.79 -8.99 14.90
C PHE A 125 19.32 -9.91 13.79
N VAL A 126 18.39 -10.65 13.16
CA VAL A 126 18.62 -11.58 12.05
C VAL A 126 17.65 -11.31 10.90
N LEU A 127 18.00 -11.68 9.67
CA LEU A 127 17.01 -11.81 8.58
C LEU A 127 16.30 -13.15 8.72
N LEU A 128 15.13 -13.15 9.37
CA LEU A 128 14.40 -14.39 9.65
C LEU A 128 13.66 -14.90 8.41
N TYR A 129 13.01 -14.01 7.66
CA TYR A 129 12.29 -14.35 6.44
C TYR A 129 12.80 -13.51 5.26
N PRO A 130 13.61 -14.10 4.37
CA PRO A 130 14.07 -13.41 3.17
C PRO A 130 12.89 -12.99 2.28
N GLN A 131 12.98 -11.82 1.66
CA GLN A 131 11.98 -11.36 0.71
C GLN A 131 12.01 -12.20 -0.56
N ARG A 132 10.83 -12.36 -1.15
CA ARG A 132 10.64 -12.96 -2.46
C ARG A 132 10.35 -11.86 -3.47
N LEU A 133 11.34 -11.52 -4.29
CA LEU A 133 11.19 -10.58 -5.40
C LEU A 133 10.83 -11.31 -6.69
N PRO A 134 10.03 -10.70 -7.59
CA PRO A 134 9.88 -11.20 -8.96
C PRO A 134 11.24 -11.24 -9.65
N SER A 135 11.43 -12.23 -10.53
CA SER A 135 12.68 -12.76 -11.09
C SER A 135 13.63 -11.78 -11.84
N ASP A 136 13.33 -10.48 -11.86
CA ASP A 136 14.15 -9.43 -12.49
C ASP A 136 14.83 -8.47 -11.50
N ALA A 137 14.62 -8.62 -10.19
CA ALA A 137 15.24 -7.78 -9.16
C ALA A 137 16.06 -8.62 -8.19
N GLU A 138 17.31 -8.19 -7.96
CA GLU A 138 18.24 -8.38 -6.83
C GLU A 138 18.11 -9.63 -5.90
N SER A 139 19.25 -10.10 -5.36
CA SER A 139 19.37 -11.37 -4.61
C SER A 139 18.34 -11.51 -3.48
N ALA A 140 17.92 -12.74 -3.16
CA ALA A 140 17.05 -13.02 -2.01
C ALA A 140 17.65 -12.55 -0.66
N ASP A 141 18.96 -12.28 -0.62
CA ASP A 141 19.68 -11.73 0.54
C ASP A 141 19.52 -10.20 0.72
N ASP A 142 18.90 -9.51 -0.24
CA ASP A 142 18.87 -8.05 -0.27
C ASP A 142 17.77 -7.45 0.64
N GLY A 143 16.85 -8.26 1.17
CA GLY A 143 15.84 -7.76 2.12
C GLY A 143 14.89 -8.82 2.67
N GLY A 144 13.87 -8.38 3.41
CA GLY A 144 12.84 -9.21 4.02
C GLY A 144 12.50 -8.80 5.43
N LEU A 145 12.05 -9.76 6.24
CA LEU A 145 11.68 -9.52 7.62
C LEU A 145 12.86 -9.78 8.57
N PHE A 146 13.39 -8.68 9.10
CA PHE A 146 14.39 -8.69 10.14
C PHE A 146 13.73 -8.84 11.51
N VAL A 147 14.37 -9.56 12.43
CA VAL A 147 13.82 -9.87 13.74
C VAL A 147 14.90 -9.73 14.81
N ASP A 148 14.59 -9.02 15.88
CA ASP A 148 15.45 -8.88 17.05
C ASP A 148 15.54 -10.20 17.82
N ILE A 149 16.76 -10.59 18.19
CA ILE A 149 17.07 -11.90 18.74
C ILE A 149 16.56 -12.08 20.19
N TYR A 150 16.31 -10.98 20.90
CA TYR A 150 15.98 -10.95 22.33
C TYR A 150 14.51 -10.66 22.62
N ASP A 151 13.82 -9.89 21.78
CA ASP A 151 12.41 -9.54 22.02
C ASP A 151 11.46 -10.03 20.92
N LEU A 152 11.99 -10.62 19.84
CA LEU A 152 11.22 -11.13 18.71
C LEU A 152 10.28 -10.08 18.10
N ARG A 153 10.69 -8.82 18.09
CA ARG A 153 10.08 -7.79 17.26
C ARG A 153 10.75 -7.80 15.90
N GLY A 154 10.02 -7.42 14.86
CA GLY A 154 10.52 -7.41 13.52
C GLY A 154 10.14 -6.17 12.72
N ILE A 155 10.88 -6.01 11.62
CA ILE A 155 10.70 -4.93 10.66
C ILE A 155 11.01 -5.44 9.25
N TRP A 156 10.22 -5.00 8.28
CA TRP A 156 10.52 -5.23 6.87
C TRP A 156 11.56 -4.22 6.36
N LEU A 157 12.59 -4.70 5.66
CA LEU A 157 13.56 -3.86 4.97
C LEU A 157 13.76 -4.42 3.55
N SER A 158 13.59 -3.58 2.53
CA SER A 158 13.74 -3.99 1.13
C SER A 158 15.20 -4.08 0.66
N ASP A 159 16.10 -3.38 1.38
CA ASP A 159 17.53 -3.27 1.11
C ASP A 159 18.31 -3.52 2.42
N PRO A 160 19.60 -3.92 2.36
CA PRO A 160 20.42 -4.01 3.55
C PRO A 160 20.50 -2.65 4.28
N PRO A 161 20.15 -2.57 5.58
CA PRO A 161 20.36 -1.36 6.37
C PRO A 161 21.81 -0.87 6.30
N LEU A 162 22.01 0.31 5.72
CA LEU A 162 23.24 1.09 5.94
C LEU A 162 23.35 1.42 7.45
N PRO A 163 24.57 1.48 8.02
CA PRO A 163 24.74 1.81 9.43
C PRO A 163 24.02 3.10 9.83
N GLY A 164 23.30 3.05 10.95
CA GLY A 164 22.52 4.18 11.45
C GLY A 164 21.19 4.45 10.75
N ARG A 165 20.75 3.58 9.82
CA ARG A 165 19.42 3.69 9.17
C ARG A 165 18.34 2.78 9.73
N LEU A 166 18.66 1.94 10.72
CA LEU A 166 17.63 1.16 11.41
C LEU A 166 16.84 2.06 12.36
N PRO A 167 15.50 2.06 12.29
CA PRO A 167 14.72 2.67 13.33
C PRO A 167 14.96 1.93 14.66
N PRO A 168 14.83 2.61 15.80
CA PRO A 168 14.99 1.97 17.09
C PRO A 168 13.95 0.84 17.27
N SER A 169 14.31 -0.17 18.07
CA SER A 169 13.54 -1.41 18.29
C SER A 169 12.12 -1.17 18.83
N ASP A 170 11.87 -0.03 19.47
CA ASP A 170 10.56 0.37 19.95
C ASP A 170 9.55 0.67 18.81
N GLN A 171 10.03 0.94 17.59
CA GLN A 171 9.23 1.12 16.38
C GLN A 171 8.97 -0.18 15.62
N TRP A 172 9.57 -1.30 16.04
CA TRP A 172 9.41 -2.60 15.38
C TRP A 172 8.12 -3.28 15.86
N LEU A 173 7.55 -4.17 15.06
CA LEU A 173 6.28 -4.83 15.41
C LEU A 173 6.51 -6.21 16.03
N PRO A 174 5.68 -6.64 17.00
CA PRO A 174 5.74 -8.01 17.50
C PRO A 174 5.65 -9.04 16.36
N LEU A 175 6.53 -10.04 16.34
CA LEU A 175 6.59 -11.03 15.25
C LEU A 175 5.26 -11.76 15.03
N ASP A 176 4.52 -12.07 16.09
CA ASP A 176 3.20 -12.68 15.97
C ASP A 176 2.21 -11.80 15.18
N SER A 177 2.30 -10.48 15.32
CA SER A 177 1.46 -9.53 14.59
C SER A 177 1.80 -9.53 13.10
N LEU A 178 3.10 -9.59 12.77
CA LEU A 178 3.60 -9.70 11.40
C LEU A 178 3.17 -11.02 10.74
N LEU A 179 3.29 -12.15 11.46
CA LEU A 179 2.86 -13.46 10.95
C LEU A 179 1.33 -13.57 10.83
N LYS A 180 0.57 -12.96 11.74
CA LYS A 180 -0.90 -12.85 11.63
C LYS A 180 -1.31 -12.03 10.42
N LEU A 181 -0.55 -10.99 10.06
CA LEU A 181 -0.79 -10.21 8.85
C LEU A 181 -0.55 -11.04 7.57
N GLU A 182 0.54 -11.81 7.52
CA GLU A 182 0.76 -12.75 6.40
C GLU A 182 -0.39 -13.77 6.29
N LEU A 183 -0.93 -14.25 7.42
CA LEU A 183 -2.08 -15.16 7.43
C LEU A 183 -3.37 -14.48 6.98
N SER A 184 -3.62 -13.24 7.40
CA SER A 184 -4.82 -12.50 7.02
C SER A 184 -4.88 -12.27 5.50
N ARG A 185 -3.73 -12.12 4.83
CA ARG A 185 -3.65 -12.04 3.36
C ARG A 185 -4.04 -13.34 2.66
N TRP A 186 -3.78 -14.49 3.26
CA TRP A 186 -4.32 -15.76 2.76
C TRP A 186 -5.85 -15.84 2.96
N GLU A 187 -6.33 -15.40 4.12
CA GLU A 187 -7.75 -15.46 4.47
C GLU A 187 -8.60 -14.48 3.65
N SER A 188 -8.03 -13.32 3.30
CA SER A 188 -8.69 -12.32 2.45
C SER A 188 -8.73 -12.73 0.97
N GLY A 189 -8.02 -13.78 0.57
CA GLY A 189 -7.84 -14.16 -0.83
C GLY A 189 -6.85 -13.25 -1.57
N ARG A 190 -6.09 -12.43 -0.85
CA ARG A 190 -5.00 -11.62 -1.39
C ARG A 190 -3.81 -12.48 -1.80
N TYR A 191 -3.56 -13.58 -1.09
CA TYR A 191 -2.59 -14.59 -1.50
C TYR A 191 -3.30 -15.80 -2.08
N VAL A 192 -2.84 -16.22 -3.26
CA VAL A 192 -3.44 -17.32 -4.01
C VAL A 192 -2.38 -18.27 -4.54
N HIS A 193 -2.82 -19.52 -4.75
CA HIS A 193 -2.07 -20.50 -5.51
C HIS A 193 -2.31 -20.23 -7.00
N ASP A 194 -1.24 -20.03 -7.75
CA ASP A 194 -1.29 -19.80 -9.19
C ASP A 194 -0.32 -20.76 -9.89
N PRO A 195 -0.81 -21.76 -10.66
CA PRO A 195 0.04 -22.73 -11.35
C PRO A 195 0.84 -22.11 -12.50
N THR A 196 0.54 -20.86 -12.88
CA THR A 196 1.28 -20.11 -13.91
C THR A 196 2.43 -19.30 -13.32
N ALA A 197 2.43 -19.07 -12.00
CA ALA A 197 3.55 -18.44 -11.32
C ALA A 197 4.70 -19.45 -11.17
N GLU A 198 5.95 -18.97 -11.32
CA GLU A 198 7.17 -19.80 -11.29
C GLU A 198 7.23 -20.71 -10.05
N ASP A 199 6.84 -20.18 -8.88
CA ASP A 199 6.90 -20.89 -7.61
C ASP A 199 5.51 -21.23 -7.04
N GLY A 200 4.48 -21.20 -7.89
CA GLY A 200 3.12 -21.61 -7.54
C GLY A 200 2.32 -20.64 -6.65
N LEU A 201 2.92 -19.53 -6.21
CA LEU A 201 2.30 -18.54 -5.31
C LEU A 201 2.30 -17.14 -5.91
N LYS A 202 1.18 -16.42 -5.79
CA LYS A 202 0.99 -15.07 -6.34
C LYS A 202 0.23 -14.15 -5.39
N VAL A 203 0.55 -12.85 -5.45
CA VAL A 203 -0.28 -11.79 -4.88
C VAL A 203 -1.40 -11.46 -5.86
N GLN A 204 -2.64 -11.65 -5.43
CA GLN A 204 -3.83 -11.37 -6.21
C GLN A 204 -4.07 -9.86 -6.29
N LYS A 205 -3.81 -9.28 -7.46
CA LYS A 205 -4.03 -7.85 -7.75
C LYS A 205 -5.46 -7.40 -7.43
N TRP A 206 -6.45 -8.18 -7.85
CA TRP A 206 -7.87 -7.91 -7.65
C TRP A 206 -8.53 -9.04 -6.86
N VAL A 207 -8.96 -8.77 -5.62
CA VAL A 207 -9.58 -9.77 -4.75
C VAL A 207 -11.08 -9.85 -5.06
N PRO A 208 -11.62 -11.00 -5.53
CA PRO A 208 -13.04 -11.12 -5.85
C PRO A 208 -13.93 -10.88 -4.62
N VAL A 209 -15.06 -10.20 -4.79
CA VAL A 209 -16.07 -10.10 -3.73
C VAL A 209 -16.83 -11.44 -3.64
N PRO A 210 -16.96 -12.05 -2.45
CA PRO A 210 -17.76 -13.26 -2.31
C PRO A 210 -19.21 -12.97 -2.73
N PRO A 211 -19.90 -13.87 -3.45
CA PRO A 211 -21.30 -13.67 -3.79
C PRO A 211 -22.18 -13.68 -2.52
N THR A 212 -22.54 -12.51 -2.01
CA THR A 212 -23.52 -12.39 -0.92
C THR A 212 -24.91 -12.68 -1.45
N THR A 213 -25.46 -13.85 -1.12
CA THR A 213 -26.84 -14.19 -1.42
C THR A 213 -27.75 -13.58 -0.36
N THR A 214 -28.14 -12.32 -0.54
CA THR A 214 -29.13 -11.67 0.33
C THR A 214 -30.19 -10.96 -0.49
N GLY A 215 -31.37 -11.59 -0.60
CA GLY A 215 -32.63 -10.93 -0.93
C GLY A 215 -32.81 -10.45 -2.37
N THR A 216 -34.07 -10.25 -2.76
CA THR A 216 -34.59 -9.97 -4.11
C THR A 216 -34.26 -8.58 -4.70
N THR A 217 -33.13 -7.98 -4.32
CA THR A 217 -32.69 -6.68 -4.87
C THR A 217 -31.34 -6.84 -5.55
N THR A 218 -31.33 -6.72 -6.88
CA THR A 218 -30.14 -6.82 -7.73
C THR A 218 -29.26 -5.57 -7.55
N THR A 219 -28.50 -5.51 -6.45
CA THR A 219 -27.37 -4.58 -6.36
C THR A 219 -26.30 -5.15 -7.29
N ILE A 220 -25.74 -4.34 -8.21
CA ILE A 220 -24.61 -4.76 -9.03
C ILE A 220 -23.50 -5.15 -8.04
N PRO A 221 -23.08 -6.43 -7.96
CA PRO A 221 -22.00 -6.80 -7.06
C PRO A 221 -20.75 -6.04 -7.48
N PHE A 222 -20.04 -5.46 -6.51
CA PHE A 222 -18.75 -4.86 -6.79
C PHE A 222 -17.83 -5.90 -7.44
N PRO A 223 -17.03 -5.50 -8.43
CA PRO A 223 -16.19 -6.43 -9.19
C PRO A 223 -15.10 -7.07 -8.32
N ASN A 224 -14.56 -6.30 -7.37
CA ASN A 224 -13.54 -6.74 -6.43
C ASN A 224 -13.63 -5.93 -5.12
N ARG A 225 -12.97 -6.44 -4.09
CA ARG A 225 -12.97 -5.88 -2.73
C ARG A 225 -12.35 -4.49 -2.69
N GLN A 226 -11.28 -4.25 -3.46
CA GLN A 226 -10.60 -2.95 -3.53
C GLN A 226 -11.54 -1.84 -4.02
N VAL A 227 -12.34 -2.10 -5.06
CA VAL A 227 -13.35 -1.16 -5.54
C VAL A 227 -14.41 -0.92 -4.46
N ALA A 228 -14.87 -1.96 -3.77
CA ALA A 228 -15.85 -1.81 -2.70
C ALA A 228 -15.33 -0.94 -1.53
N GLU A 229 -14.08 -1.16 -1.11
CA GLU A 229 -13.40 -0.37 -0.07
C GLU A 229 -13.26 1.10 -0.49
N ALA A 230 -12.79 1.35 -1.72
CA ALA A 230 -12.65 2.71 -2.23
C ALA A 230 -13.99 3.44 -2.35
N ILE A 231 -15.05 2.75 -2.77
CA ILE A 231 -16.41 3.32 -2.81
C ILE A 231 -16.93 3.61 -1.40
N PHE A 232 -16.67 2.72 -0.45
CA PHE A 232 -17.07 2.94 0.94
C PHE A 232 -16.43 4.21 1.53
N GLU A 233 -15.11 4.36 1.41
CA GLU A 233 -14.40 5.53 1.92
C GLU A 233 -14.73 6.80 1.12
N TRP A 234 -15.00 6.67 -0.18
CA TRP A 234 -15.52 7.77 -1.00
C TRP A 234 -16.86 8.29 -0.46
N GLU A 235 -17.83 7.40 -0.23
CA GLU A 235 -19.15 7.80 0.27
C GLU A 235 -19.06 8.36 1.71
N ARG A 236 -18.10 7.89 2.52
CA ARG A 236 -17.77 8.48 3.83
C ARG A 236 -17.23 9.90 3.69
N LEU A 237 -16.24 10.14 2.82
CA LEU A 237 -15.69 11.46 2.56
C LEU A 237 -16.78 12.45 2.13
N LEU A 238 -17.61 12.06 1.15
CA LEU A 238 -18.73 12.90 0.72
C LEU A 238 -19.68 13.23 1.87
N SER A 239 -19.98 12.25 2.74
CA SER A 239 -20.86 12.45 3.89
C SER A 239 -20.23 13.38 4.94
N ALA A 240 -18.93 13.26 5.17
CA ALA A 240 -18.18 14.12 6.08
C ALA A 240 -18.22 15.58 5.63
N ILE A 241 -18.07 15.84 4.33
CA ILE A 241 -18.18 17.18 3.74
C ILE A 241 -19.62 17.69 3.80
N GLU A 242 -20.59 16.91 3.31
CA GLU A 242 -22.01 17.29 3.28
C GLU A 242 -22.55 17.67 4.67
N SER A 243 -22.11 16.96 5.72
CA SER A 243 -22.51 17.25 7.10
C SER A 243 -22.02 18.62 7.62
N ARG A 244 -21.02 19.22 6.94
CA ARG A 244 -20.39 20.49 7.30
C ARG A 244 -20.67 21.60 6.30
N LEU A 245 -21.38 21.32 5.20
CA LEU A 245 -21.77 22.35 4.25
C LEU A 245 -22.62 23.43 4.96
N PRO A 246 -22.41 24.72 4.64
CA PRO A 246 -23.27 25.79 5.15
C PRO A 246 -24.72 25.51 4.79
N SER A 247 -25.60 25.51 5.80
CA SER A 247 -27.04 25.40 5.53
C SER A 247 -27.48 26.57 4.64
N PRO A 248 -28.28 26.33 3.58
CA PRO A 248 -28.76 27.41 2.75
C PRO A 248 -29.53 28.41 3.63
N PRO A 249 -29.34 29.73 3.45
CA PRO A 249 -30.07 30.73 4.21
C PRO A 249 -31.56 30.60 3.86
N THR A 250 -32.34 29.96 4.74
CA THR A 250 -33.77 29.74 4.48
C THR A 250 -34.54 31.05 4.70
N PRO A 251 -35.38 31.50 3.74
CA PRO A 251 -36.65 32.10 4.11
C PRO A 251 -37.62 30.96 4.43
N SER A 252 -37.84 30.71 5.73
CA SER A 252 -39.04 30.11 6.31
C SER A 252 -39.80 29.08 5.44
N ASN A 253 -39.30 27.85 5.39
CA ASN A 253 -40.09 26.62 5.43
C ASN A 253 -39.16 25.44 5.69
N GLU A 254 -39.58 24.53 6.57
CA GLU A 254 -38.86 23.32 6.99
C GLU A 254 -38.37 22.49 5.78
N GLN A 255 -37.13 22.71 5.35
CA GLN A 255 -36.43 21.77 4.49
C GLN A 255 -35.34 21.12 5.34
N ALA A 256 -35.54 19.82 5.56
CA ALA A 256 -34.63 18.93 6.25
C ALA A 256 -33.20 19.03 5.67
N PRO A 257 -32.16 18.71 6.46
CA PRO A 257 -30.79 18.67 5.98
C PRO A 257 -30.66 17.84 4.69
N PRO A 258 -29.71 18.19 3.79
CA PRO A 258 -29.46 17.42 2.57
C PRO A 258 -29.26 15.96 2.94
N THR A 259 -30.02 15.07 2.32
CA THR A 259 -29.92 13.64 2.59
C THR A 259 -29.00 13.00 1.56
N PRO A 260 -28.39 11.83 1.84
CA PRO A 260 -27.57 11.08 0.87
C PRO A 260 -28.26 10.72 -0.46
N LYS A 261 -29.55 11.06 -0.61
CA LYS A 261 -30.36 10.86 -1.82
C LYS A 261 -30.19 11.96 -2.87
N ASP A 262 -29.48 13.04 -2.54
CA ASP A 262 -29.34 14.21 -3.42
C ASP A 262 -28.02 14.21 -4.22
N ARG A 263 -27.25 13.10 -4.23
CA ARG A 263 -26.00 12.97 -4.99
C ARG A 263 -26.26 12.69 -6.48
N ALA A 264 -25.38 13.21 -7.34
CA ALA A 264 -25.45 12.97 -8.78
C ALA A 264 -25.08 11.50 -9.09
N PRO A 265 -25.70 10.89 -10.12
CA PRO A 265 -25.42 9.51 -10.46
C PRO A 265 -23.97 9.32 -10.96
N PRO A 266 -23.40 8.11 -10.79
CA PRO A 266 -22.13 7.71 -11.39
C PRO A 266 -22.14 7.81 -12.92
N PHE A 267 -20.98 7.65 -13.55
CA PHE A 267 -20.89 7.63 -15.01
C PHE A 267 -21.43 6.32 -15.60
N PRO A 268 -22.12 6.33 -16.75
CA PRO A 268 -22.55 5.10 -17.41
C PRO A 268 -21.34 4.31 -17.97
N PRO A 269 -21.27 2.98 -17.81
CA PRO A 269 -20.11 2.18 -18.23
C PRO A 269 -19.72 2.33 -19.71
N GLU A 270 -20.71 2.42 -20.59
CA GLU A 270 -20.52 2.58 -22.03
C GLU A 270 -19.78 3.87 -22.42
N THR A 271 -19.76 4.87 -21.53
CA THR A 271 -19.14 6.17 -21.80
C THR A 271 -17.64 6.20 -21.52
N LEU A 272 -17.12 5.19 -20.82
CA LEU A 272 -15.72 5.13 -20.40
C LEU A 272 -14.84 4.26 -21.32
N GLN A 273 -15.44 3.48 -22.22
CA GLN A 273 -14.75 2.44 -23.01
C GLN A 273 -13.63 3.01 -23.90
N ASP A 274 -13.80 4.22 -24.42
CA ASP A 274 -12.84 4.84 -25.36
C ASP A 274 -11.74 5.67 -24.68
N LEU A 275 -11.78 5.81 -23.35
CA LEU A 275 -10.92 6.75 -22.61
C LEU A 275 -9.52 6.21 -22.29
N HIS A 276 -9.24 4.93 -22.56
CA HIS A 276 -7.96 4.29 -22.22
C HIS A 276 -7.61 4.53 -20.74
N ILE A 277 -8.50 4.09 -19.85
CA ILE A 277 -8.40 4.22 -18.40
C ILE A 277 -8.33 2.84 -17.74
N SER A 278 -7.72 2.76 -16.57
CA SER A 278 -7.56 1.53 -15.77
C SER A 278 -8.90 0.83 -15.53
N THR A 279 -8.86 -0.50 -15.45
CA THR A 279 -10.03 -1.31 -15.08
C THR A 279 -10.59 -0.89 -13.72
N PHE A 280 -9.70 -0.56 -12.78
CA PHE A 280 -10.08 0.00 -11.49
C PHE A 280 -10.90 1.27 -11.64
N ALA A 281 -10.38 2.26 -12.37
CA ALA A 281 -11.06 3.53 -12.53
C ALA A 281 -12.39 3.39 -13.26
N GLN A 282 -12.50 2.50 -14.26
CA GLN A 282 -13.79 2.20 -14.90
C GLN A 282 -14.82 1.76 -13.86
N HIS A 283 -14.44 0.83 -12.99
CA HIS A 283 -15.33 0.34 -11.95
C HIS A 283 -15.62 1.39 -10.87
N PHE A 284 -14.61 2.11 -10.40
CA PHE A 284 -14.78 3.19 -9.44
C PHE A 284 -15.72 4.27 -10.00
N LEU A 285 -15.46 4.81 -11.19
CA LEU A 285 -16.24 5.89 -11.79
C LEU A 285 -17.68 5.50 -12.16
N THR A 286 -17.95 4.21 -12.37
CA THR A 286 -19.30 3.68 -12.65
C THR A 286 -20.11 3.36 -11.40
N HIS A 287 -19.48 3.36 -10.22
CA HIS A 287 -20.14 3.09 -8.94
C HIS A 287 -20.13 4.29 -8.00
N ALA A 288 -19.12 5.16 -8.09
CA ALA A 288 -18.94 6.33 -7.24
C ALA A 288 -19.98 7.40 -7.56
N ARG A 289 -20.85 7.71 -6.58
CA ARG A 289 -21.76 8.84 -6.72
C ARG A 289 -20.97 10.14 -6.68
N ARG A 290 -21.48 11.18 -7.32
CA ARG A 290 -20.76 12.45 -7.42
C ARG A 290 -21.42 13.51 -6.55
N PRO A 291 -20.64 14.47 -6.01
CA PRO A 291 -21.17 15.68 -5.42
C PRO A 291 -22.25 16.33 -6.30
N GLN A 292 -23.26 16.91 -5.66
CA GLN A 292 -24.29 17.68 -6.35
C GLN A 292 -24.47 19.02 -5.62
N GLY A 293 -24.28 20.10 -6.35
CA GLY A 293 -24.40 21.46 -5.81
C GLY A 293 -23.14 22.00 -5.11
N TRP A 294 -22.05 21.23 -5.11
CA TRP A 294 -20.73 21.65 -4.64
C TRP A 294 -19.62 20.90 -5.39
N THR A 295 -18.39 21.38 -5.32
CA THR A 295 -17.30 21.02 -6.26
C THR A 295 -16.12 20.30 -5.61
N PHE A 296 -15.60 20.84 -4.50
CA PHE A 296 -14.28 20.49 -3.96
C PHE A 296 -14.34 19.42 -2.88
N VAL A 297 -13.68 18.28 -3.14
CA VAL A 297 -13.64 17.12 -2.23
C VAL A 297 -12.36 17.07 -1.37
N ALA A 298 -11.33 17.82 -1.77
CA ALA A 298 -10.09 18.02 -1.04
C ALA A 298 -9.45 19.34 -1.54
N PRO A 299 -8.36 19.84 -0.92
CA PRO A 299 -7.77 21.13 -1.27
C PRO A 299 -7.44 21.26 -2.77
N GLY A 300 -8.19 22.11 -3.48
CA GLY A 300 -8.12 22.29 -4.94
C GLY A 300 -8.48 21.06 -5.79
N ILE A 301 -8.97 19.96 -5.21
CA ILE A 301 -9.32 18.72 -5.92
C ILE A 301 -10.84 18.64 -6.10
N SER A 302 -11.26 18.37 -7.34
CA SER A 302 -12.67 18.27 -7.73
C SER A 302 -13.00 16.90 -8.31
N THR A 303 -14.29 16.61 -8.43
CA THR A 303 -14.79 15.55 -9.33
C THR A 303 -14.98 16.06 -10.75
N PHE A 304 -15.14 15.16 -11.73
CA PHE A 304 -15.62 15.53 -13.05
C PHE A 304 -17.12 15.90 -12.97
N PRO A 305 -17.50 17.16 -13.27
CA PRO A 305 -18.90 17.59 -13.12
C PRO A 305 -19.82 16.96 -14.16
N SER A 306 -19.29 16.59 -15.33
CA SER A 306 -20.05 15.99 -16.41
C SER A 306 -19.21 15.01 -17.23
N LEU A 307 -19.90 14.23 -18.07
CA LEU A 307 -19.23 13.36 -19.02
C LEU A 307 -18.46 14.17 -20.07
N ALA A 308 -18.96 15.34 -20.46
CA ALA A 308 -18.29 16.23 -21.42
C ALA A 308 -16.92 16.70 -20.89
N SER A 309 -16.84 17.11 -19.62
CA SER A 309 -15.57 17.52 -19.00
C SER A 309 -14.56 16.37 -18.88
N LEU A 310 -15.05 15.15 -18.62
CA LEU A 310 -14.19 13.96 -18.61
C LEU A 310 -13.64 13.70 -20.02
N HIS A 311 -14.50 13.66 -21.04
CA HIS A 311 -14.04 13.48 -22.42
C HIS A 311 -13.12 14.58 -22.90
N GLU A 312 -13.38 15.85 -22.58
CA GLU A 312 -12.53 16.97 -23.00
C GLU A 312 -11.10 16.82 -22.45
N THR A 313 -10.99 16.44 -21.17
CA THR A 313 -9.70 16.20 -20.50
C THR A 313 -8.88 15.11 -21.20
N TYR A 314 -9.55 14.01 -21.57
CA TYR A 314 -8.90 12.87 -22.21
C TYR A 314 -8.73 13.04 -23.73
N ALA A 315 -9.65 13.69 -24.42
CA ALA A 315 -9.59 13.91 -25.87
C ALA A 315 -8.47 14.89 -26.24
N ALA A 316 -8.09 15.79 -25.33
CA ALA A 316 -6.97 16.71 -25.52
C ALA A 316 -5.60 16.01 -25.59
N GLU A 317 -5.50 14.76 -25.11
CA GLU A 317 -4.23 14.04 -25.04
C GLU A 317 -3.86 13.38 -26.40
N PRO A 318 -2.66 13.64 -26.94
CA PRO A 318 -2.19 13.00 -28.16
C PRO A 318 -2.04 11.48 -28.03
N ASN A 319 -2.37 10.73 -29.09
CA ASN A 319 -2.19 9.27 -29.17
C ASN A 319 -0.74 8.78 -29.08
N THR A 320 0.24 9.70 -29.21
CA THR A 320 1.67 9.41 -29.15
C THR A 320 2.29 9.65 -27.77
N THR A 321 1.48 10.01 -26.77
CA THR A 321 1.97 10.22 -25.41
C THR A 321 2.45 8.92 -24.79
N PHE A 322 3.48 9.01 -23.92
CA PHE A 322 4.04 7.84 -23.24
C PHE A 322 2.95 7.01 -22.56
N ARG A 323 2.05 7.66 -21.80
CA ARG A 323 0.90 7.03 -21.14
C ARG A 323 0.04 6.18 -22.09
N ARG A 324 -0.23 6.65 -23.31
CA ARG A 324 -1.06 5.91 -24.29
C ARG A 324 -0.31 4.80 -25.01
N THR A 325 1.01 4.89 -25.07
CA THR A 325 1.87 3.88 -25.71
C THR A 325 2.44 2.84 -24.74
N PHE A 326 2.36 3.12 -23.43
CA PHE A 326 2.92 2.28 -22.39
C PHE A 326 1.80 1.54 -21.68
N GLU A 327 1.69 0.24 -21.95
CA GLU A 327 0.80 -0.67 -21.24
C GLU A 327 1.52 -1.14 -19.98
N SER A 328 0.98 -0.78 -18.80
CA SER A 328 1.67 -1.01 -17.52
C SER A 328 1.56 -2.43 -16.97
N SER A 329 0.79 -3.30 -17.63
CA SER A 329 0.37 -4.60 -17.12
C SER A 329 0.52 -5.67 -18.19
N SER A 330 1.22 -6.76 -17.84
CA SER A 330 1.29 -7.99 -18.64
C SER A 330 -0.06 -8.72 -18.75
N GLU A 331 -0.99 -8.42 -17.84
CA GLU A 331 -2.37 -8.94 -17.82
C GLU A 331 -3.36 -8.08 -18.64
N GLY A 332 -2.84 -7.06 -19.34
CA GLY A 332 -3.59 -6.21 -20.27
C GLY A 332 -4.00 -4.85 -19.70
N HIS A 333 -4.19 -3.92 -20.63
CA HIS A 333 -4.99 -2.68 -20.66
C HIS A 333 -5.23 -1.95 -19.33
N ASP A 334 -4.17 -1.79 -18.55
CA ASP A 334 -4.18 -0.97 -17.35
C ASP A 334 -3.41 0.32 -17.59
N TRP A 335 -4.15 1.42 -17.69
CA TRP A 335 -3.59 2.75 -17.95
C TRP A 335 -3.71 3.62 -16.71
N ILE A 336 -2.66 4.41 -16.47
CA ILE A 336 -2.73 5.51 -15.53
C ILE A 336 -3.88 6.44 -15.89
N THR A 337 -4.67 6.77 -14.88
CA THR A 337 -5.95 7.46 -15.00
C THR A 337 -5.98 8.65 -14.06
N LEU A 338 -6.35 9.83 -14.55
CA LEU A 338 -6.72 10.95 -13.69
C LEU A 338 -8.12 10.68 -13.12
N LEU A 339 -8.20 10.40 -11.82
CA LEU A 339 -9.46 10.13 -11.12
C LEU A 339 -10.15 11.42 -10.69
N LEU A 340 -9.40 12.32 -10.07
CA LEU A 340 -9.91 13.57 -9.50
C LEU A 340 -9.02 14.74 -9.96
N PRO A 341 -9.49 15.61 -10.87
CA PRO A 341 -8.70 16.75 -11.35
C PRO A 341 -8.46 17.79 -10.26
N CYS A 342 -7.26 18.37 -10.26
CA CYS A 342 -7.01 19.62 -9.57
C CYS A 342 -7.50 20.78 -10.44
N VAL A 343 -8.29 21.67 -9.85
CA VAL A 343 -8.94 22.78 -10.56
C VAL A 343 -8.73 24.09 -9.81
N THR A 344 -8.69 25.19 -10.54
CA THR A 344 -8.82 26.53 -9.95
C THR A 344 -10.22 27.07 -10.17
N THR A 345 -10.74 27.79 -9.18
CA THR A 345 -11.86 28.72 -9.37
C THR A 345 -11.33 30.12 -9.62
N THR A 346 -11.99 30.87 -10.49
CA THR A 346 -11.69 32.30 -10.64
C THR A 346 -11.96 33.03 -9.32
N PRO A 347 -11.18 34.08 -8.98
CA PRO A 347 -11.30 34.80 -7.71
C PRO A 347 -12.69 35.38 -7.42
N ASP A 348 -13.56 35.49 -8.43
CA ASP A 348 -14.92 36.02 -8.30
C ASP A 348 -15.98 34.95 -7.91
N GLY A 349 -15.56 33.70 -7.59
CA GLY A 349 -16.40 32.69 -6.93
C GLY A 349 -17.57 32.12 -7.75
N GLY A 350 -17.69 32.48 -9.04
CA GLY A 350 -18.78 32.06 -9.92
C GLY A 350 -18.34 31.48 -11.27
N GLY A 351 -17.04 31.23 -11.47
CA GLY A 351 -16.51 30.64 -12.69
C GLY A 351 -16.56 29.11 -12.68
N THR A 352 -16.74 28.51 -13.85
CA THR A 352 -16.60 27.05 -14.03
C THR A 352 -15.18 26.64 -13.64
N PRO A 353 -14.99 25.64 -12.77
CA PRO A 353 -13.66 25.18 -12.37
C PRO A 353 -12.85 24.76 -13.60
N THR A 354 -11.62 25.28 -13.72
CA THR A 354 -10.73 24.97 -14.83
C THR A 354 -9.62 24.03 -14.37
N PRO A 355 -9.40 22.88 -15.05
CA PRO A 355 -8.30 21.99 -14.76
C PRO A 355 -6.94 22.70 -14.83
N ILE A 356 -6.08 22.42 -13.85
CA ILE A 356 -4.73 22.97 -13.79
C ILE A 356 -3.78 22.03 -14.52
N GLN A 357 -2.95 22.59 -15.40
CA GLN A 357 -1.83 21.87 -15.99
C GLN A 357 -0.54 22.19 -15.22
N VAL A 358 0.27 21.15 -14.99
CA VAL A 358 1.62 21.26 -14.44
C VAL A 358 2.51 22.04 -15.42
N PRO A 359 3.42 22.93 -14.95
CA PRO A 359 4.32 23.71 -15.78
C PRO A 359 5.07 22.88 -16.84
N ASP A 360 5.52 23.54 -17.91
CA ASP A 360 6.23 22.87 -18.99
C ASP A 360 7.59 22.28 -18.53
N PRO A 361 8.12 21.26 -19.24
CA PRO A 361 9.35 20.59 -18.84
C PRO A 361 10.58 21.50 -18.70
N ALA A 362 10.67 22.59 -19.47
CA ALA A 362 11.81 23.49 -19.39
C ALA A 362 11.73 24.36 -18.12
N THR A 363 10.52 24.70 -17.69
CA THR A 363 10.28 25.38 -16.41
C THR A 363 10.61 24.45 -15.24
N LEU A 364 10.09 23.23 -15.22
CA LEU A 364 10.33 22.27 -14.13
C LEU A 364 11.81 21.88 -13.99
N ALA A 365 12.50 21.64 -15.12
CA ALA A 365 13.93 21.27 -15.09
C ALA A 365 14.84 22.33 -14.45
N ARG A 366 14.38 23.58 -14.35
CA ARG A 366 15.11 24.69 -13.72
C ARG A 366 14.65 24.96 -12.29
N HIS A 367 13.65 24.24 -11.79
CA HIS A 367 13.14 24.45 -10.44
C HIS A 367 14.21 24.06 -9.40
N PRO A 368 14.43 24.89 -8.36
CA PRO A 368 15.46 24.61 -7.35
C PRO A 368 15.15 23.39 -6.49
N ASP A 369 13.87 23.07 -6.32
CA ASP A 369 13.41 21.90 -5.57
C ASP A 369 13.63 20.60 -6.39
N PRO A 370 14.42 19.63 -5.87
CA PRO A 370 14.63 18.34 -6.54
C PRO A 370 13.34 17.52 -6.74
N ASP A 371 12.36 17.64 -5.84
CA ASP A 371 11.10 16.89 -5.93
C ASP A 371 10.21 17.42 -7.06
N ILE A 372 10.46 18.64 -7.52
CA ILE A 372 9.80 19.25 -8.68
C ILE A 372 10.61 19.02 -9.95
N ASN A 373 11.93 19.24 -9.92
CA ASN A 373 12.76 19.15 -11.13
C ASN A 373 12.99 17.72 -11.62
N THR A 374 12.64 16.72 -10.82
CA THR A 374 12.66 15.29 -11.20
C THR A 374 11.39 14.84 -11.91
N PHE A 375 10.31 15.63 -11.90
CA PHE A 375 9.00 15.25 -12.42
C PHE A 375 9.03 14.74 -13.87
N ASP A 376 9.77 15.40 -14.77
CA ASP A 376 9.91 15.02 -16.18
C ASP A 376 11.19 14.20 -16.49
N LYS A 377 11.95 13.79 -15.47
CA LYS A 377 13.09 12.88 -15.68
C LYS A 377 12.60 11.49 -16.10
N PRO A 378 13.47 10.61 -16.64
CA PRO A 378 13.07 9.27 -17.07
C PRO A 378 12.36 8.42 -16.00
N HIS A 379 12.69 8.64 -14.73
CA HIS A 379 12.07 7.99 -13.56
C HIS A 379 10.91 8.81 -12.93
N GLY A 380 10.65 10.02 -13.42
CA GLY A 380 9.60 10.89 -12.92
C GLY A 380 8.20 10.53 -13.45
N PHE A 381 7.17 11.03 -12.77
CA PHE A 381 5.77 10.73 -13.07
C PHE A 381 5.16 11.60 -14.20
N GLY A 382 5.87 12.63 -14.68
CA GLY A 382 5.32 13.59 -15.65
C GLY A 382 4.84 12.96 -16.96
N LYS A 383 5.59 11.98 -17.48
CA LYS A 383 5.24 11.20 -18.68
C LYS A 383 3.98 10.33 -18.51
N ALA A 384 3.57 10.08 -17.26
CA ALA A 384 2.46 9.21 -16.88
C ALA A 384 1.14 10.00 -16.71
N THR A 385 1.20 11.32 -16.55
CA THR A 385 0.01 12.18 -16.37
C THR A 385 -0.89 12.27 -17.60
N VAL A 386 -2.19 12.49 -17.36
CA VAL A 386 -3.17 12.71 -18.45
C VAL A 386 -3.08 14.16 -18.92
N ASN A 387 -2.43 14.39 -20.07
CA ASN A 387 -2.23 15.73 -20.64
C ASN A 387 -1.65 16.76 -19.64
N ARG A 388 -0.72 16.32 -18.77
CA ARG A 388 -0.10 17.14 -17.71
C ARG A 388 -1.06 17.77 -16.72
N HIS A 389 -2.29 17.28 -16.59
CA HIS A 389 -3.19 17.78 -15.56
C HIS A 389 -2.68 17.41 -14.17
N ALA A 390 -2.78 18.34 -13.24
CA ALA A 390 -2.63 18.10 -11.82
C ALA A 390 -3.88 17.40 -11.27
N GLY A 391 -3.73 16.69 -10.15
CA GLY A 391 -4.81 15.94 -9.50
C GLY A 391 -4.40 14.54 -9.07
N LEU A 392 -5.38 13.78 -8.58
CA LEU A 392 -5.19 12.42 -8.09
C LEU A 392 -5.23 11.44 -9.27
N HIS A 393 -4.11 10.76 -9.50
CA HIS A 393 -3.97 9.75 -10.54
C HIS A 393 -3.94 8.35 -9.94
N THR A 394 -4.40 7.33 -10.67
CA THR A 394 -3.91 5.97 -10.43
C THR A 394 -2.43 5.93 -10.76
N SER A 395 -1.64 5.21 -9.96
CA SER A 395 -0.21 5.07 -10.22
C SER A 395 0.07 3.92 -11.19
N TRP A 396 1.35 3.67 -11.49
CA TRP A 396 1.75 2.42 -12.12
C TRP A 396 1.32 1.27 -11.22
N ALA A 397 0.24 0.59 -11.62
CA ALA A 397 -0.15 -0.64 -10.98
C ALA A 397 1.03 -1.60 -11.07
N ASN A 398 1.55 -2.04 -9.93
CA ASN A 398 2.49 -3.15 -9.94
C ASN A 398 1.68 -4.45 -9.98
N GLU A 399 2.36 -5.58 -10.06
CA GLU A 399 1.70 -6.89 -10.12
C GLU A 399 0.88 -7.21 -8.85
N ARG A 400 1.09 -6.44 -7.76
CA ARG A 400 0.45 -6.64 -6.46
C ARG A 400 -0.78 -5.76 -6.30
N ASP A 401 -0.74 -4.49 -6.68
CA ASP A 401 -1.76 -3.50 -6.37
C ASP A 401 -2.21 -2.75 -7.63
N GLY A 402 -3.51 -2.77 -7.90
CA GLY A 402 -4.10 -2.10 -9.06
C GLY A 402 -4.78 -0.76 -8.76
N ASP A 403 -4.98 -0.42 -7.49
CA ASP A 403 -5.71 0.76 -7.02
C ASP A 403 -4.81 1.76 -6.28
N LEU A 404 -3.49 1.67 -6.50
CA LEU A 404 -2.53 2.64 -6.00
C LEU A 404 -2.78 4.01 -6.62
N VAL A 405 -2.61 5.06 -5.83
CA VAL A 405 -2.81 6.43 -6.29
C VAL A 405 -1.64 7.33 -5.97
N GLN A 406 -1.49 8.37 -6.79
CA GLN A 406 -0.49 9.41 -6.62
C GLN A 406 -1.12 10.78 -6.89
N LEU A 407 -0.96 11.70 -5.95
CA LEU A 407 -1.34 13.09 -6.11
C LEU A 407 -0.24 13.83 -6.88
N VAL A 408 -0.64 14.55 -7.94
CA VAL A 408 0.22 15.46 -8.68
C VAL A 408 -0.22 16.88 -8.36
N CYS A 409 0.61 17.64 -7.65
CA CYS A 409 0.34 19.03 -7.31
C CYS A 409 0.48 19.96 -8.52
N PRO A 410 -0.13 21.15 -8.49
CA PRO A 410 0.04 22.18 -9.53
C PRO A 410 1.50 22.51 -9.86
N SER A 411 2.42 22.48 -8.88
CA SER A 411 3.86 22.69 -9.09
C SER A 411 4.57 21.56 -9.82
N GLY A 412 3.97 20.35 -9.87
CA GLY A 412 4.61 19.12 -10.32
C GLY A 412 5.17 18.26 -9.19
N ARG A 413 5.02 18.64 -7.92
CA ARG A 413 5.34 17.74 -6.79
C ARG A 413 4.44 16.51 -6.78
N THR A 414 5.02 15.38 -6.38
CA THR A 414 4.33 14.09 -6.30
C THR A 414 4.58 13.33 -5.00
N ASP A 415 5.27 13.97 -4.06
CA ASP A 415 5.75 13.43 -2.79
C ASP A 415 4.92 13.93 -1.59
N VAL A 416 3.72 14.47 -1.85
CA VAL A 416 2.78 15.01 -0.86
C VAL A 416 1.37 14.45 -1.08
N GLY A 417 0.58 14.34 -0.01
CA GLY A 417 -0.85 13.96 -0.05
C GLY A 417 -1.17 12.50 -0.35
N THR A 418 -0.24 11.75 -0.95
CA THR A 418 -0.34 10.31 -1.20
C THR A 418 0.98 9.60 -0.89
N VAL A 419 1.52 9.87 0.30
CA VAL A 419 2.78 9.29 0.79
C VAL A 419 2.56 8.87 2.23
N PHE A 420 3.07 7.71 2.62
CA PHE A 420 3.06 7.26 4.00
C PHE A 420 4.13 7.98 4.83
N ASP A 421 3.86 8.13 6.12
CA ASP A 421 4.89 8.61 7.04
C ASP A 421 5.85 7.46 7.38
N GLY A 422 7.01 7.47 6.74
CA GLY A 422 8.02 6.44 6.89
C GLY A 422 7.74 5.18 6.07
N ARG A 423 8.55 4.14 6.33
CA ARG A 423 8.50 2.86 5.61
C ARG A 423 7.42 1.95 6.16
N CYS A 424 6.96 1.02 5.32
CA CYS A 424 6.07 -0.04 5.76
C CYS A 424 6.80 -0.99 6.71
N PRO A 425 6.40 -1.13 7.99
CA PRO A 425 7.14 -1.98 8.92
C PRO A 425 6.92 -3.48 8.69
N TRP A 426 5.96 -3.88 7.87
CA TRP A 426 5.52 -5.27 7.72
C TRP A 426 5.52 -5.79 6.28
N GLY A 427 6.02 -4.99 5.34
CA GLY A 427 5.99 -5.37 3.94
C GLY A 427 6.78 -4.41 3.07
N PRO A 428 6.89 -4.73 1.78
CA PRO A 428 7.59 -3.89 0.83
C PRO A 428 6.92 -2.52 0.71
N ASP A 429 7.74 -1.48 0.53
CA ASP A 429 7.25 -0.12 0.32
C ASP A 429 6.30 -0.07 -0.89
N ARG A 430 5.21 0.69 -0.72
CA ARG A 430 4.20 0.94 -1.76
C ARG A 430 3.59 2.32 -1.62
N LEU A 431 2.96 2.78 -2.69
CA LEU A 431 2.06 3.93 -2.62
C LEU A 431 0.77 3.58 -1.86
N PRO A 432 0.04 4.57 -1.35
CA PRO A 432 -1.29 4.38 -0.80
C PRO A 432 -2.30 3.89 -1.85
N ARG A 433 -3.26 3.07 -1.41
CA ARG A 433 -4.46 2.71 -2.17
C ARG A 433 -5.46 3.86 -2.13
N LEU A 434 -6.35 3.93 -3.12
CA LEU A 434 -7.39 4.97 -3.15
C LEU A 434 -8.24 4.98 -1.87
N ALA A 435 -8.63 3.81 -1.35
CA ALA A 435 -9.42 3.71 -0.12
C ALA A 435 -8.72 4.36 1.08
N GLU A 436 -7.41 4.12 1.24
CA GLU A 436 -6.60 4.67 2.34
C GLU A 436 -6.52 6.20 2.26
N VAL A 437 -6.30 6.74 1.05
CA VAL A 437 -6.26 8.19 0.81
C VAL A 437 -7.61 8.84 1.11
N LEU A 438 -8.70 8.25 0.62
CA LEU A 438 -10.05 8.78 0.84
C LEU A 438 -10.46 8.71 2.32
N GLY A 439 -10.09 7.62 3.01
CA GLY A 439 -10.34 7.48 4.44
C GLY A 439 -9.56 8.50 5.28
N HIS A 440 -8.30 8.77 4.92
CA HIS A 440 -7.50 9.84 5.53
C HIS A 440 -8.11 11.21 5.30
N TRP A 441 -8.49 11.52 4.06
CA TRP A 441 -9.16 12.79 3.70
C TRP A 441 -10.49 12.96 4.45
N ALA A 442 -11.27 11.89 4.62
CA ALA A 442 -12.48 11.92 5.43
C ALA A 442 -12.15 12.27 6.88
N GLY A 443 -11.11 11.68 7.45
CA GLY A 443 -10.58 12.01 8.79
C GLY A 443 -10.22 13.50 8.93
N LEU A 444 -9.49 14.07 7.97
CA LEU A 444 -9.11 15.50 7.98
C LEU A 444 -10.34 16.44 7.97
N VAL A 445 -11.40 16.07 7.25
CA VAL A 445 -12.68 16.81 7.30
C VAL A 445 -13.38 16.58 8.64
N GLU A 446 -13.43 15.34 9.11
CA GLU A 446 -14.11 14.95 10.34
C GLU A 446 -13.53 15.66 11.57
N GLU A 447 -12.20 15.76 11.64
CA GLU A 447 -11.43 16.42 12.69
C GLU A 447 -11.43 17.96 12.56
N GLY A 448 -11.95 18.49 11.44
CA GLY A 448 -12.01 19.93 11.18
C GLY A 448 -10.66 20.55 10.81
N VAL A 449 -9.72 19.74 10.34
CA VAL A 449 -8.43 20.20 9.79
C VAL A 449 -8.65 20.93 8.46
N TRP A 450 -9.52 20.37 7.60
CA TRP A 450 -9.98 21.06 6.40
C TRP A 450 -11.26 21.83 6.65
N THR A 451 -11.30 23.06 6.15
CA THR A 451 -12.47 23.93 6.27
C THR A 451 -13.45 23.62 5.15
N VAL A 452 -14.72 23.44 5.50
CA VAL A 452 -15.79 23.22 4.52
C VAL A 452 -16.63 24.49 4.35
N GLY A 453 -16.72 24.98 3.12
CA GLY A 453 -17.51 26.13 2.69
C GLY A 453 -18.68 25.73 1.79
N GLY A 454 -19.29 26.71 1.12
CA GLY A 454 -20.47 26.49 0.28
C GLY A 454 -20.25 25.59 -0.95
N ASP A 455 -19.00 25.46 -1.39
CA ASP A 455 -18.61 24.68 -2.57
C ASP A 455 -17.73 23.45 -2.21
N GLY A 456 -17.76 23.03 -0.94
CA GLY A 456 -16.94 21.93 -0.42
C GLY A 456 -15.70 22.43 0.33
N VAL A 457 -14.59 21.69 0.24
CA VAL A 457 -13.32 22.04 0.89
C VAL A 457 -12.79 23.38 0.35
N VAL A 458 -12.42 24.31 1.24
CA VAL A 458 -12.10 25.71 0.90
C VAL A 458 -10.66 25.90 0.46
N GLU A 459 -9.75 25.10 1.02
CA GLU A 459 -8.33 25.19 0.76
C GLU A 459 -8.03 24.91 -0.74
N ASP A 460 -6.99 25.56 -1.27
CA ASP A 460 -6.61 25.41 -2.68
C ASP A 460 -5.52 24.34 -2.88
N GLY A 461 -5.14 24.11 -4.14
CA GLY A 461 -4.11 23.14 -4.49
C GLY A 461 -2.71 23.47 -3.92
N GLY A 462 -2.48 24.68 -3.42
CA GLY A 462 -1.23 25.06 -2.74
C GLY A 462 -1.14 24.54 -1.29
N TRP A 463 -2.28 24.13 -0.70
CA TRP A 463 -2.31 23.61 0.67
C TRP A 463 -1.37 22.41 0.87
N TRP A 464 -1.30 21.52 -0.13
CA TRP A 464 -0.49 20.31 -0.09
C TRP A 464 1.01 20.59 0.09
N GLU A 465 1.50 21.67 -0.51
CA GLU A 465 2.93 22.02 -0.49
C GLU A 465 3.35 22.62 0.85
N GLY A 466 2.44 23.34 1.52
CA GLY A 466 2.67 23.93 2.84
C GLY A 466 2.38 22.99 4.01
N ASN A 467 1.65 21.89 3.79
CA ASN A 467 1.16 21.01 4.84
C ASN A 467 1.49 19.52 4.58
N GLY A 468 2.61 19.26 3.89
CA GLY A 468 3.02 17.91 3.47
C GLY A 468 2.99 16.88 4.59
N ASP A 469 3.49 17.22 5.79
CA ASP A 469 3.51 16.32 6.94
C ASP A 469 2.11 15.92 7.42
N MET A 470 1.16 16.86 7.46
CA MET A 470 -0.24 16.58 7.81
C MET A 470 -0.96 15.79 6.71
N ALA A 471 -0.49 15.93 5.47
CA ALA A 471 -1.04 15.24 4.32
C ALA A 471 -0.53 13.79 4.17
N ARG A 472 0.48 13.39 4.97
CA ARG A 472 1.00 12.01 4.98
C ARG A 472 0.03 11.06 5.68
N LEU A 473 0.01 9.83 5.19
CA LEU A 473 -0.81 8.76 5.76
C LEU A 473 -0.03 8.02 6.84
N GLY A 474 -0.68 7.73 7.95
CA GLY A 474 -0.16 6.80 8.95
C GLY A 474 -0.33 5.35 8.51
N TRP A 475 0.58 4.49 8.96
CA TRP A 475 0.47 3.04 8.77
C TRP A 475 -0.61 2.43 9.69
N ASP A 476 -0.90 3.03 10.84
CA ASP A 476 -1.80 2.51 11.90
C ASP A 476 -3.28 2.32 11.49
N GLY A 477 -3.68 2.79 10.31
CA GLY A 477 -5.04 2.65 9.76
C GLY A 477 -5.13 1.95 8.42
N VAL A 478 -4.03 1.34 7.94
CA VAL A 478 -3.99 0.65 6.66
C VAL A 478 -4.81 -0.64 6.73
N VAL A 479 -5.93 -0.66 6.00
CA VAL A 479 -6.72 -1.88 5.79
C VAL A 479 -5.94 -2.76 4.80
N GLU A 480 -5.82 -4.06 5.05
CA GLU A 480 -5.27 -5.05 4.09
C GLU A 480 -6.30 -6.12 3.66
#